data_AF-A0A921E787-F1
#
_entry.id   AF-A0A921E787-F1
#
_cell.length_a   1.000
_cell.length_b   1.000
_cell.length_c   1.000
_cell.angle_alpha   90.00
_cell.angle_beta   90.00
_cell.angle_gamma   90.00
#
_symmetry.space_group_name_H-M   'P 1'
#
loop_
_entity.id
_entity.type
_entity.pdbx_description
1 polymer ?
#
loop_
_entity_poly.entity_id
_entity_poly.type
_entity_poly.pdbx_seq_one_letter_code
_entity_poly.pdbx_strand_id
1 'polypeptide(L)'
;MKCLLLRFAACITFLASLAFTSQAEVPPIYLIGAPQAWNIYDGSMPLEYKDNGYYGAYYIAEGTSYAEGMCPGFRFYSELGDWQRDTYGCQIDDSPVDYGALDAERKFDLVRGKGIFQFSEWPDGMMYMYVEGYYGYLYSVTLSPFPISAGCDDLPADSGADFRLEVGDGCVTVTSDGNAVIDFVSATGAVAKRVSVTAGTTTVDLTPGFYVVAGQKIFVR
;
A
#
# COMPACT_ATOMS: atom_id res chain seq x y z
N MET A 1 17.73 -32.72 -68.70
CA MET A 1 17.78 -33.59 -67.48
C MET A 1 18.54 -32.82 -66.41
N LYS A 2 17.82 -32.11 -65.53
CA LYS A 2 17.60 -32.44 -64.11
C LYS A 2 18.88 -32.43 -63.25
N CYS A 3 19.04 -31.37 -62.44
CA CYS A 3 19.44 -31.40 -61.01
C CYS A 3 19.67 -29.95 -60.55
N LEU A 4 18.63 -29.26 -60.09
CA LEU A 4 18.22 -29.13 -58.68
C LEU A 4 19.21 -28.30 -57.85
N LEU A 5 18.99 -26.98 -57.86
CA LEU A 5 19.53 -26.05 -56.87
C LEU A 5 18.95 -26.40 -55.49
N LEU A 6 19.78 -26.95 -54.61
CA LEU A 6 19.47 -27.06 -53.19
C LEU A 6 19.97 -25.78 -52.50
N ARG A 7 19.08 -24.81 -52.29
CA ARG A 7 19.36 -23.68 -51.39
C ARG A 7 19.20 -24.18 -49.96
N PHE A 8 20.31 -24.34 -49.24
CA PHE A 8 20.32 -24.50 -47.79
C PHE A 8 19.86 -23.17 -47.16
N ALA A 9 18.57 -23.06 -46.86
CA ALA A 9 18.06 -22.04 -45.96
C ALA A 9 18.35 -22.52 -44.54
N ALA A 10 19.39 -21.99 -43.92
CA ALA A 10 19.61 -22.12 -42.49
C ALA A 10 18.50 -21.34 -41.76
N CYS A 11 17.41 -22.02 -41.44
CA CYS A 11 16.41 -21.53 -40.50
C CYS A 11 17.00 -21.72 -39.10
N ILE A 12 17.74 -20.70 -38.63
CA ILE A 12 18.13 -20.59 -37.23
C ILE A 12 16.84 -20.30 -36.47
N THR A 13 16.23 -21.34 -35.91
CA THR A 13 15.19 -21.20 -34.90
C THR A 13 15.83 -20.61 -33.65
N PHE A 14 15.74 -19.29 -33.54
CA PHE A 14 16.02 -18.57 -32.29
C PHE A 14 14.90 -18.94 -31.31
N LEU A 15 15.08 -20.02 -30.55
CA LEU A 15 14.28 -20.26 -29.35
C LEU A 15 14.68 -19.20 -28.33
N ALA A 16 13.97 -18.08 -28.31
CA ALA A 16 13.98 -17.18 -27.17
C ALA A 16 13.30 -17.93 -26.02
N SER A 17 14.10 -18.59 -25.18
CA SER A 17 13.64 -19.06 -23.88
C SER A 17 13.32 -17.81 -23.06
N LEU A 18 12.05 -17.40 -23.05
CA LEU A 18 11.53 -16.54 -21.98
C LEU A 18 11.64 -17.35 -20.68
N ALA A 19 12.74 -17.16 -19.97
CA ALA A 19 12.78 -17.48 -18.56
C ALA A 19 11.82 -16.53 -17.87
N PHE A 20 10.57 -16.96 -17.70
CA PHE A 20 9.65 -16.32 -16.78
C PHE A 20 10.20 -16.60 -15.39
N THR A 21 11.07 -15.72 -14.92
CA THR A 21 11.47 -15.71 -13.51
C THR A 21 10.22 -15.28 -12.77
N SER A 22 9.49 -16.22 -12.17
CA SER A 22 8.44 -15.86 -11.23
C SER A 22 9.14 -15.12 -10.09
N GLN A 23 8.96 -13.81 -10.01
CA GLN A 23 9.32 -13.05 -8.84
C GLN A 23 8.67 -13.76 -7.65
N ALA A 24 9.47 -14.22 -6.69
CA ALA A 24 8.94 -14.82 -5.48
C ALA A 24 8.06 -13.76 -4.80
N GLU A 25 6.79 -14.09 -4.61
CA GLU A 25 5.86 -13.23 -3.89
C GLU A 25 6.39 -13.02 -2.48
N VAL A 26 6.45 -11.75 -2.03
CA VAL A 26 6.86 -11.45 -0.66
C VAL A 26 5.71 -11.87 0.25
N PRO A 27 5.92 -12.80 1.20
CA PRO A 27 4.83 -13.30 2.04
C PRO A 27 4.29 -12.17 2.92
N PRO A 28 3.00 -12.19 3.27
CA PRO A 28 2.40 -11.19 4.14
C PRO A 28 2.96 -11.30 5.57
N ILE A 29 2.68 -10.26 6.36
CA ILE A 29 2.79 -10.31 7.83
C ILE A 29 1.39 -10.28 8.43
N TYR A 30 1.26 -10.54 9.73
CA TYR A 30 -0.03 -10.69 10.37
C TYR A 30 -0.20 -9.75 11.55
N LEU A 31 -1.38 -9.14 11.66
CA LEU A 31 -1.83 -8.45 12.87
C LEU A 31 -2.41 -9.47 13.84
N ILE A 32 -1.82 -9.60 15.03
CA ILE A 32 -2.37 -10.44 16.10
C ILE A 32 -2.71 -9.54 17.30
N GLY A 33 -3.98 -9.57 17.72
CA GLY A 33 -4.43 -8.73 18.81
C GLY A 33 -5.89 -8.89 19.17
N ALA A 34 -6.41 -7.88 19.87
CA ALA A 34 -7.80 -7.77 20.30
C ALA A 34 -8.85 -8.01 19.19
N PRO A 35 -8.69 -7.53 17.94
CA PRO A 35 -9.70 -7.70 16.89
C PRO A 35 -10.02 -9.15 16.54
N GLN A 36 -9.09 -10.07 16.81
CA GLN A 36 -9.26 -11.51 16.59
C GLN A 36 -8.98 -12.33 17.88
N ALA A 37 -9.26 -11.72 19.04
CA ALA A 37 -9.17 -12.35 20.36
C ALA A 37 -7.81 -13.02 20.66
N TRP A 38 -6.72 -12.43 20.18
CA TRP A 38 -5.35 -12.91 20.42
C TRP A 38 -5.13 -14.37 19.96
N ASN A 39 -5.77 -14.80 18.89
CA ASN A 39 -5.53 -16.12 18.32
C ASN A 39 -4.29 -16.12 17.40
N ILE A 40 -3.17 -16.70 17.86
CA ILE A 40 -1.91 -16.79 17.11
C ILE A 40 -1.95 -17.68 15.87
N TYR A 41 -3.02 -18.47 15.71
CA TYR A 41 -3.24 -19.30 14.52
C TYR A 41 -4.19 -18.62 13.53
N ASP A 42 -4.73 -17.45 13.85
CA ASP A 42 -5.68 -16.74 13.01
C ASP A 42 -4.94 -15.83 12.02
N GLY A 43 -4.93 -16.26 10.76
CA GLY A 43 -4.35 -15.53 9.64
C GLY A 43 -5.33 -14.63 8.88
N SER A 44 -6.49 -14.29 9.47
CA SER A 44 -7.52 -13.48 8.81
C SER A 44 -7.16 -12.00 8.68
N MET A 45 -6.11 -11.54 9.35
CA MET A 45 -5.62 -10.15 9.29
C MET A 45 -4.20 -10.01 8.72
N PRO A 46 -3.98 -10.37 7.43
CA PRO A 46 -2.68 -10.21 6.77
C PRO A 46 -2.43 -8.79 6.23
N LEU A 47 -1.28 -8.20 6.54
CA LEU A 47 -0.78 -7.03 5.84
C LEU A 47 0.03 -7.49 4.61
N GLU A 48 -0.40 -7.03 3.44
CA GLU A 48 0.15 -7.44 2.14
C GLU A 48 1.32 -6.56 1.72
N TYR A 49 2.37 -7.17 1.17
CA TYR A 49 3.53 -6.43 0.69
C TYR A 49 3.24 -5.73 -0.65
N LYS A 50 3.32 -4.40 -0.66
CA LYS A 50 3.12 -3.54 -1.84
C LYS A 50 4.03 -2.32 -1.69
N ASP A 51 4.54 -1.79 -2.80
CA ASP A 51 5.17 -0.45 -2.82
C ASP A 51 6.22 -0.21 -1.71
N ASN A 52 7.09 -1.21 -1.49
CA ASN A 52 8.17 -1.24 -0.50
C ASN A 52 7.77 -1.36 0.99
N GLY A 53 6.54 -1.75 1.32
CA GLY A 53 6.16 -2.10 2.68
C GLY A 53 4.89 -2.96 2.76
N TYR A 54 4.40 -3.20 3.97
CA TYR A 54 3.22 -4.03 4.20
C TYR A 54 2.01 -3.16 4.56
N TYR A 55 0.88 -3.41 3.92
CA TYR A 55 -0.34 -2.62 4.10
C TYR A 55 -1.50 -3.47 4.60
N GLY A 56 -2.22 -2.95 5.59
CA GLY A 56 -3.50 -3.51 6.02
C GLY A 56 -4.40 -2.44 6.62
N ALA A 57 -5.69 -2.70 6.57
CA ALA A 57 -6.70 -1.83 7.16
C ALA A 57 -7.77 -2.72 7.79
N TYR A 58 -7.97 -2.55 9.09
CA TYR A 58 -8.89 -3.40 9.85
C TYR A 58 -9.81 -2.56 10.72
N TYR A 59 -11.02 -3.06 10.88
CA TYR A 59 -11.92 -2.54 11.88
C TYR A 59 -11.42 -2.99 13.27
N ILE A 60 -11.13 -2.00 14.11
CA ILE A 60 -10.69 -2.16 15.49
C ILE A 60 -11.82 -1.62 16.35
N ALA A 61 -12.54 -2.50 17.04
CA ALA A 61 -13.64 -2.05 17.88
C ALA A 61 -13.14 -1.47 19.20
N GLU A 62 -13.87 -0.46 19.71
CA GLU A 62 -13.62 0.08 21.05
C GLU A 62 -13.75 -1.04 22.10
N GLY A 63 -12.96 -0.97 23.17
CA GLY A 63 -13.09 -1.91 24.29
C GLY A 63 -12.91 -3.40 23.94
N THR A 64 -12.40 -3.76 22.75
CA THR A 64 -12.24 -5.18 22.38
C THR A 64 -11.16 -5.85 23.24
N SER A 65 -11.54 -6.96 23.88
CA SER A 65 -10.98 -7.38 25.17
C SER A 65 -9.94 -8.51 25.13
N TYR A 66 -9.07 -8.54 26.15
CA TYR A 66 -8.33 -9.73 26.63
C TYR A 66 -9.13 -10.51 27.71
N ALA A 67 -10.47 -10.40 27.69
CA ALA A 67 -11.44 -10.76 28.76
C ALA A 67 -11.53 -9.75 29.93
N GLU A 68 -12.04 -8.54 29.69
CA GLU A 68 -12.37 -7.51 30.71
C GLU A 68 -11.22 -6.58 31.19
N GLY A 69 -10.32 -6.19 30.28
CA GLY A 69 -9.28 -5.17 30.50
C GLY A 69 -9.09 -4.17 29.35
N MET A 70 -10.12 -4.07 28.50
CA MET A 70 -10.60 -2.94 27.68
C MET A 70 -9.58 -1.93 27.13
N CYS A 71 -8.66 -2.33 26.26
CA CYS A 71 -8.01 -1.41 25.32
C CYS A 71 -7.66 -2.17 24.04
N PRO A 72 -7.96 -1.65 22.84
CA PRO A 72 -7.52 -2.27 21.60
C PRO A 72 -6.01 -2.33 21.58
N GLY A 73 -5.51 -3.56 21.56
CA GLY A 73 -4.10 -3.88 21.64
C GLY A 73 -3.71 -4.92 20.59
N PHE A 74 -2.59 -4.73 19.93
CA PHE A 74 -2.08 -5.66 18.93
C PHE A 74 -0.56 -5.62 18.82
N ARG A 75 -0.02 -6.60 18.11
CA ARG A 75 1.37 -6.65 17.64
C ARG A 75 1.43 -7.36 16.29
N PHE A 76 2.59 -7.35 15.65
CA PHE A 76 2.78 -7.93 14.32
C PHE A 76 3.57 -9.23 14.39
N TYR A 77 3.31 -10.11 13.43
CA TYR A 77 4.01 -11.38 13.28
C TYR A 77 4.43 -11.61 11.83
N SER A 78 5.68 -12.03 11.59
CA SER A 78 6.11 -12.48 10.27
C SER A 78 5.71 -13.92 9.96
N GLU A 79 5.38 -14.71 10.99
CA GLU A 79 4.84 -16.08 10.87
C GLU A 79 3.84 -16.37 12.00
N LEU A 80 2.85 -17.23 11.73
CA LEU A 80 1.83 -17.63 12.69
C LEU A 80 2.24 -18.87 13.50
N GLY A 81 1.58 -19.05 14.65
CA GLY A 81 1.62 -20.29 15.44
C GLY A 81 2.63 -20.38 16.58
N ASP A 82 3.58 -19.44 16.70
CA ASP A 82 4.55 -19.42 17.82
C ASP A 82 4.60 -18.05 18.50
N TRP A 83 4.22 -18.01 19.78
CA TRP A 83 4.24 -16.80 20.61
C TRP A 83 5.65 -16.29 20.95
N GLN A 84 6.69 -17.10 20.75
CA GLN A 84 8.07 -16.77 21.16
C GLN A 84 8.93 -16.32 19.98
N ARG A 85 8.43 -16.42 18.76
CA ARG A 85 9.19 -16.17 17.54
C ARG A 85 8.45 -15.21 16.63
N ASP A 86 9.21 -14.63 15.70
CA ASP A 86 8.65 -13.89 14.57
C ASP A 86 7.71 -12.75 14.96
N THR A 87 7.92 -12.21 16.17
CA THR A 87 7.06 -11.22 16.82
C THR A 87 7.70 -9.84 16.81
N TYR A 88 6.90 -8.84 16.47
CA TYR A 88 7.30 -7.44 16.38
C TYR A 88 6.30 -6.56 17.12
N GLY A 89 6.80 -5.86 18.13
CA GLY A 89 6.02 -5.06 19.05
C GLY A 89 6.61 -3.67 19.24
N CYS A 90 5.99 -2.91 20.14
CA CYS A 90 6.47 -1.56 20.50
C CYS A 90 7.70 -1.58 21.42
N GLN A 91 7.96 -2.72 22.08
CA GLN A 91 9.09 -2.92 22.98
C GLN A 91 9.43 -4.41 23.12
N ILE A 92 10.52 -4.72 23.81
CA ILE A 92 10.96 -6.10 24.07
C ILE A 92 9.98 -6.81 25.00
N ASP A 93 9.59 -6.15 26.09
CA ASP A 93 8.81 -6.74 27.17
C ASP A 93 7.40 -7.12 26.71
N ASP A 94 6.91 -8.27 27.17
CA ASP A 94 5.55 -8.78 26.89
C ASP A 94 4.52 -8.04 27.75
N SER A 95 4.39 -6.74 27.51
CA SER A 95 3.49 -5.84 28.22
C SER A 95 2.97 -4.75 27.28
N PRO A 96 1.77 -4.20 27.54
CA PRO A 96 1.26 -3.10 26.76
C PRO A 96 1.99 -1.78 27.03
N VAL A 97 2.14 -1.00 25.96
CA VAL A 97 2.42 0.43 26.01
C VAL A 97 1.19 1.13 25.47
N ASP A 98 0.56 1.93 26.32
CA ASP A 98 -0.62 2.68 25.95
C ASP A 98 -0.26 4.03 25.33
N TYR A 99 -0.75 4.24 24.11
CA TYR A 99 -0.54 5.44 23.32
C TYR A 99 -1.77 6.35 23.29
N GLY A 100 -2.83 6.00 24.03
CA GLY A 100 -4.06 6.79 24.15
C GLY A 100 -4.80 6.88 22.82
N ALA A 101 -5.21 8.10 22.44
CA ALA A 101 -5.88 8.37 21.18
C ALA A 101 -4.93 8.38 19.96
N LEU A 102 -5.49 8.05 18.79
CA LEU A 102 -4.85 8.13 17.48
C LEU A 102 -5.69 9.01 16.56
N ASP A 103 -5.58 10.33 16.72
CA ASP A 103 -6.38 11.32 15.97
C ASP A 103 -5.77 11.69 14.60
N ALA A 104 -4.55 11.23 14.34
CA ALA A 104 -3.79 11.48 13.13
C ALA A 104 -2.80 10.35 12.88
N GLU A 105 -2.23 10.32 11.69
CA GLU A 105 -1.15 9.42 11.34
C GLU A 105 0.02 9.54 12.33
N ARG A 106 0.51 8.41 12.85
CA ARG A 106 1.66 8.36 13.76
C ARG A 106 2.55 7.17 13.42
N LYS A 107 3.86 7.43 13.37
CA LYS A 107 4.90 6.44 13.15
C LYS A 107 5.50 5.97 14.47
N PHE A 108 5.75 4.68 14.58
CA PHE A 108 6.34 4.00 15.73
C PHE A 108 7.45 3.07 15.28
N ASP A 109 8.48 2.92 16.11
CA ASP A 109 9.51 1.91 15.89
C ASP A 109 8.94 0.51 16.16
N LEU A 110 9.39 -0.47 15.36
CA LEU A 110 9.14 -1.89 15.63
C LEU A 110 10.38 -2.53 16.23
N VAL A 111 10.16 -3.22 17.33
CA VAL A 111 11.19 -3.98 18.03
C VAL A 111 10.85 -5.46 17.87
N ARG A 112 11.85 -6.30 17.55
CA ARG A 112 11.73 -7.76 17.68
C ARG A 112 11.49 -8.10 19.14
N GLY A 113 10.23 -8.22 19.51
CA GLY A 113 9.80 -8.07 20.89
C GLY A 113 8.31 -8.23 21.02
N LYS A 114 7.86 -8.41 22.26
CA LYS A 114 6.50 -8.81 22.58
C LYS A 114 5.61 -7.66 23.02
N GLY A 115 6.11 -6.43 23.00
CA GLY A 115 5.38 -5.24 23.39
C GLY A 115 4.10 -5.06 22.60
N ILE A 116 3.02 -4.68 23.29
CA ILE A 116 1.70 -4.51 22.69
C ILE A 116 1.49 -3.02 22.41
N PHE A 117 1.17 -2.68 21.15
CA PHE A 117 0.65 -1.36 20.81
C PHE A 117 -0.77 -1.27 21.33
N GLN A 118 -1.01 -0.42 22.33
CA GLN A 118 -2.32 -0.25 22.93
C GLN A 118 -2.84 1.18 22.70
N PHE A 119 -4.14 1.30 22.41
CA PHE A 119 -4.81 2.57 22.15
C PHE A 119 -6.08 2.68 22.99
N SER A 120 -5.94 2.99 24.28
CA SER A 120 -7.05 2.97 25.24
C SER A 120 -8.21 3.92 24.91
N GLU A 121 -7.94 4.97 24.15
CA GLU A 121 -8.90 6.01 23.76
C GLU A 121 -9.34 5.88 22.29
N TRP A 122 -9.08 4.73 21.65
CA TRP A 122 -9.54 4.48 20.28
C TRP A 122 -11.08 4.43 20.23
N PRO A 123 -11.72 5.29 19.42
CA PRO A 123 -13.16 5.54 19.49
C PRO A 123 -14.01 4.52 18.70
N ASP A 124 -13.44 3.34 18.37
CA ASP A 124 -13.97 2.39 17.39
C ASP A 124 -13.70 2.82 15.92
N GLY A 125 -13.59 1.86 14.99
CA GLY A 125 -13.53 2.14 13.55
C GLY A 125 -12.34 1.52 12.82
N MET A 126 -12.12 1.97 11.58
CA MET A 126 -11.00 1.48 10.75
C MET A 126 -9.66 2.07 11.20
N MET A 127 -8.69 1.21 11.45
CA MET A 127 -7.29 1.59 11.62
C MET A 127 -6.48 1.12 10.42
N TYR A 128 -5.77 2.05 9.79
CA TYR A 128 -4.91 1.82 8.64
C TYR A 128 -3.48 1.67 9.10
N MET A 129 -2.76 0.73 8.49
CA MET A 129 -1.44 0.31 8.93
C MET A 129 -0.51 0.20 7.72
N TYR A 130 0.66 0.82 7.84
CA TYR A 130 1.77 0.65 6.92
C TYR A 130 3.00 0.24 7.72
N VAL A 131 3.57 -0.92 7.40
CA VAL A 131 4.78 -1.42 8.06
C VAL A 131 5.94 -1.37 7.08
N GLU A 132 6.96 -0.59 7.43
CA GLU A 132 8.23 -0.59 6.70
C GLU A 132 8.98 -1.86 7.04
N GLY A 133 9.31 -2.65 6.02
CA GLY A 133 10.01 -3.91 6.20
C GLY A 133 10.30 -4.61 4.88
N TYR A 134 11.14 -5.63 4.92
CA TYR A 134 11.43 -6.46 3.76
C TYR A 134 11.76 -7.89 4.17
N TYR A 135 11.21 -8.88 3.47
CA TYR A 135 11.37 -10.31 3.77
C TYR A 135 11.15 -10.65 5.27
N GLY A 136 10.10 -10.10 5.88
CA GLY A 136 9.76 -10.39 7.28
C GLY A 136 10.66 -9.72 8.33
N TYR A 137 11.62 -8.86 7.93
CA TYR A 137 12.31 -7.94 8.83
C TYR A 137 11.57 -6.60 8.84
N LEU A 138 11.01 -6.23 9.99
CA LEU A 138 10.16 -5.05 10.15
C LEU A 138 10.89 -3.99 10.97
N TYR A 139 10.77 -2.72 10.55
CA TYR A 139 11.53 -1.61 11.12
C TYR A 139 10.64 -0.61 11.87
N SER A 140 9.49 -0.30 11.30
CA SER A 140 8.56 0.68 11.86
C SER A 140 7.15 0.44 11.36
N VAL A 141 6.17 0.97 12.09
CA VAL A 141 4.76 0.98 11.70
C VAL A 141 4.22 2.40 11.74
N THR A 142 3.54 2.78 10.67
CA THR A 142 2.68 3.95 10.63
C THR A 142 1.24 3.51 10.81
N LEU A 143 0.56 4.09 11.79
CA LEU A 143 -0.85 3.84 12.08
C LEU A 143 -1.64 5.12 11.84
N SER A 144 -2.86 5.00 11.30
CA SER A 144 -3.70 6.16 11.02
C SER A 144 -5.19 5.84 11.17
N PRO A 145 -6.01 6.79 11.65
CA PRO A 145 -7.47 6.69 11.56
C PRO A 145 -8.00 6.96 10.14
N PHE A 146 -7.13 7.38 9.22
CA PHE A 146 -7.44 7.68 7.83
C PHE A 146 -6.64 6.77 6.88
N PRO A 147 -7.11 6.54 5.64
CA PRO A 147 -6.34 5.79 4.65
C PRO A 147 -4.90 6.27 4.52
N ILE A 148 -3.94 5.37 4.75
CA ILE A 148 -2.53 5.62 4.45
C ILE A 148 -2.37 5.35 2.96
N SER A 149 -1.93 6.36 2.20
CA SER A 149 -1.72 6.20 0.77
C SER A 149 -0.70 5.09 0.53
N ALA A 150 -1.10 4.05 -0.18
CA ALA A 150 -0.27 2.88 -0.43
C ALA A 150 0.74 3.11 -1.56
N GLY A 151 1.18 4.34 -1.80
CA GLY A 151 2.05 4.68 -2.93
C GLY A 151 1.40 4.52 -4.31
N CYS A 152 0.18 3.99 -4.40
CA CYS A 152 -0.56 3.83 -5.65
C CYS A 152 -1.60 4.95 -5.93
N ASP A 153 -1.65 5.99 -5.09
CA ASP A 153 -2.30 7.25 -5.47
C ASP A 153 -1.38 8.13 -6.33
N ASP A 154 -0.07 7.84 -6.37
CA ASP A 154 0.93 8.56 -7.16
C ASP A 154 1.96 7.57 -7.74
N LEU A 155 1.59 6.80 -8.76
CA LEU A 155 2.60 6.17 -9.62
C LEU A 155 3.08 7.23 -10.62
N PRO A 156 4.33 7.73 -10.55
CA PRO A 156 4.89 8.47 -11.67
C PRO A 156 5.06 7.49 -12.82
N ALA A 157 4.32 7.74 -13.91
CA ALA A 157 4.63 7.11 -15.18
C ALA A 157 5.93 7.73 -15.69
N ASP A 158 6.96 6.91 -15.90
CA ASP A 158 8.18 7.34 -16.59
C ASP A 158 7.83 8.01 -17.93
N SER A 159 7.93 9.34 -17.97
CA SER A 159 8.69 10.15 -18.93
C SER A 159 8.07 11.53 -19.19
N GLY A 160 8.71 12.57 -18.64
CA GLY A 160 8.57 13.96 -19.04
C GLY A 160 7.70 14.81 -18.10
N ALA A 161 8.37 15.58 -17.24
CA ALA A 161 7.86 16.44 -16.17
C ALA A 161 7.33 15.68 -14.94
N ASP A 162 7.96 15.90 -13.79
CA ASP A 162 7.42 15.45 -12.50
C ASP A 162 6.16 16.28 -12.23
N PHE A 163 4.98 15.67 -12.40
CA PHE A 163 3.71 16.28 -12.04
C PHE A 163 3.09 15.56 -10.83
N ARG A 164 2.46 16.35 -9.95
CA ARG A 164 1.72 15.90 -8.77
C ARG A 164 0.26 16.32 -8.93
N LEU A 165 -0.66 15.42 -8.61
CA LEU A 165 -2.09 15.67 -8.67
C LEU A 165 -2.68 15.73 -7.26
N GLU A 166 -3.40 16.79 -6.94
CA GLU A 166 -4.21 16.89 -5.72
C GLU A 166 -5.68 17.02 -6.10
N VAL A 167 -6.51 16.09 -5.62
CA VAL A 167 -7.94 16.09 -5.93
C VAL A 167 -8.70 16.98 -4.94
N GLY A 168 -9.51 17.90 -5.47
CA GLY A 168 -10.45 18.72 -4.71
C GLY A 168 -11.90 18.44 -5.09
N ASP A 169 -12.80 19.22 -4.49
CA ASP A 169 -14.24 19.16 -4.80
C ASP A 169 -14.48 19.84 -6.16
N GLY A 170 -14.87 19.05 -7.16
CA GLY A 170 -15.10 19.50 -8.53
C GLY A 170 -13.86 19.98 -9.29
N CYS A 171 -12.65 19.69 -8.79
CA CYS A 171 -11.41 20.10 -9.43
C CYS A 171 -10.23 19.19 -9.13
N VAL A 172 -9.18 19.33 -9.93
CA VAL A 172 -7.87 18.72 -9.70
C VAL A 172 -6.81 19.80 -9.81
N THR A 173 -5.93 19.87 -8.83
CA THR A 173 -4.77 20.75 -8.83
C THR A 173 -3.58 19.96 -9.35
N VAL A 174 -3.03 20.43 -10.47
CA VAL A 174 -1.82 19.88 -11.09
C VAL A 174 -0.65 20.76 -10.70
N THR A 175 0.36 20.21 -10.06
CA THR A 175 1.67 20.86 -9.91
C THR A 175 2.65 20.19 -10.85
N SER A 176 3.34 20.95 -11.70
CA SER A 176 4.29 20.45 -12.70
C SER A 176 5.60 21.21 -12.61
N ASP A 177 6.73 20.54 -12.83
CA ASP A 177 8.06 21.18 -12.94
C ASP A 177 8.37 21.67 -14.37
N GLY A 178 7.56 21.25 -15.35
CA GLY A 178 7.72 21.57 -16.76
C GLY A 178 6.41 21.83 -17.48
N ASN A 179 6.49 22.10 -18.78
CA ASN A 179 5.31 22.26 -19.62
C ASN A 179 4.83 20.88 -20.08
N ALA A 180 3.56 20.56 -19.81
CA ALA A 180 2.96 19.28 -20.16
C ALA A 180 1.55 19.45 -20.72
N VAL A 181 1.12 18.49 -21.54
CA VAL A 181 -0.28 18.38 -21.97
C VAL A 181 -0.88 17.16 -21.25
N ILE A 182 -1.89 17.42 -20.43
CA ILE A 182 -2.51 16.42 -19.56
C ILE A 182 -3.90 16.09 -20.08
N ASP A 183 -4.14 14.80 -20.27
CA ASP A 183 -5.44 14.24 -20.61
C ASP A 183 -6.09 13.61 -19.39
N PHE A 184 -7.31 14.07 -19.09
CA PHE A 184 -8.21 13.47 -18.12
C PHE A 184 -9.18 12.57 -18.87
N VAL A 185 -9.00 11.26 -18.72
CA VAL A 185 -9.78 10.24 -19.42
C VAL A 185 -10.83 9.68 -18.47
N SER A 186 -12.11 9.63 -18.87
CA SER A 186 -13.18 9.08 -18.05
C SER A 186 -13.07 7.55 -17.93
N ALA A 187 -13.84 6.97 -17.01
CA ALA A 187 -13.99 5.51 -16.88
C ALA A 187 -14.45 4.79 -18.17
N THR A 188 -15.07 5.51 -19.12
CA THR A 188 -15.48 4.96 -20.43
C THR A 188 -14.39 5.01 -21.49
N GLY A 189 -13.21 5.53 -21.16
CA GLY A 189 -12.07 5.69 -22.07
C GLY A 189 -12.14 6.94 -22.96
N ALA A 190 -13.10 7.84 -22.74
CA ALA A 190 -13.21 9.10 -23.47
C ALA A 190 -12.36 10.20 -22.79
N VAL A 191 -11.66 11.03 -23.57
CA VAL A 191 -10.98 12.21 -23.02
C VAL A 191 -12.05 13.22 -22.56
N ALA A 192 -12.22 13.34 -21.25
CA ALA A 192 -13.15 14.25 -20.62
C ALA A 192 -12.64 15.69 -20.63
N LYS A 193 -11.32 15.89 -20.46
CA LYS A 193 -10.68 17.20 -20.53
C LYS A 193 -9.20 17.07 -20.93
N ARG A 194 -8.72 18.02 -21.73
CA ARG A 194 -7.30 18.16 -22.10
C ARG A 194 -6.82 19.55 -21.68
N VAL A 195 -5.71 19.63 -20.96
CA VAL A 195 -5.16 20.90 -20.44
C VAL A 195 -3.68 21.00 -20.76
N SER A 196 -3.23 22.16 -21.21
CA SER A 196 -1.80 22.50 -21.25
C SER A 196 -1.43 23.17 -19.94
N VAL A 197 -0.54 22.56 -19.17
CA VAL A 197 0.02 23.11 -17.93
C VAL A 197 1.43 23.62 -18.19
N THR A 198 1.80 24.71 -17.53
CA THR A 198 3.19 25.17 -17.46
C THR A 198 3.81 24.77 -16.13
N ALA A 199 5.12 24.93 -15.99
CA ALA A 199 5.77 24.78 -14.69
C ALA A 199 5.07 25.65 -13.62
N GLY A 200 4.81 25.07 -12.45
CA GLY A 200 4.01 25.64 -11.37
C GLY A 200 2.70 24.88 -11.15
N THR A 201 1.75 25.54 -10.48
CA THR A 201 0.47 24.94 -10.08
C THR A 201 -0.67 25.46 -10.96
N THR A 202 -1.49 24.54 -11.50
CA THR A 202 -2.67 24.83 -12.31
C THR A 202 -3.87 24.07 -11.76
N THR A 203 -4.97 24.77 -11.47
CA THR A 203 -6.23 24.14 -11.07
C THR A 203 -7.10 23.87 -12.30
N VAL A 204 -7.64 22.67 -12.38
CA VAL A 204 -8.46 22.19 -13.49
C VAL A 204 -9.83 21.77 -12.97
N ASP A 205 -10.88 22.49 -13.38
CA ASP A 205 -12.25 22.10 -13.03
C ASP A 205 -12.64 20.80 -13.73
N LEU A 206 -13.16 19.84 -12.98
CA LEU A 206 -13.60 18.53 -13.47
C LEU A 206 -14.87 18.12 -12.75
N THR A 207 -15.82 17.56 -13.49
CA THR A 207 -17.03 17.03 -12.86
C THR A 207 -16.67 15.88 -11.91
N PRO A 208 -17.35 15.72 -10.77
CA PRO A 208 -17.14 14.58 -9.88
C PRO A 208 -17.22 13.25 -10.64
N GLY A 209 -16.30 12.33 -10.35
CA GLY A 209 -16.23 11.06 -11.05
C GLY A 209 -14.83 10.46 -11.12
N PHE A 210 -14.75 9.30 -11.78
CA PHE A 210 -13.53 8.52 -11.94
C PHE A 210 -12.80 8.88 -13.23
N TYR A 211 -11.51 9.18 -13.12
CA TYR A 211 -10.64 9.53 -14.24
C TYR A 211 -9.31 8.79 -14.20
N VAL A 212 -8.72 8.61 -15.37
CA VAL A 212 -7.33 8.21 -15.57
C VAL A 212 -6.57 9.41 -16.12
N VAL A 213 -5.48 9.78 -15.47
CA VAL A 213 -4.65 10.94 -15.81
C VAL A 213 -3.20 10.49 -15.80
N ALA A 214 -2.55 10.53 -16.96
CA ALA A 214 -1.13 10.16 -17.10
C ALA A 214 -0.75 8.83 -16.40
N GLY A 215 -1.64 7.82 -16.51
CA GLY A 215 -1.46 6.51 -15.91
C GLY A 215 -1.97 6.36 -14.46
N GLN A 216 -2.29 7.46 -13.78
CA GLN A 216 -2.84 7.48 -12.43
C GLN A 216 -4.36 7.43 -12.45
N LYS A 217 -4.97 6.74 -11.48
CA LYS A 217 -6.43 6.69 -11.29
C LYS A 217 -6.80 7.69 -10.21
N ILE A 218 -7.70 8.61 -10.50
CA ILE A 218 -8.17 9.62 -9.55
C ILE A 218 -9.69 9.62 -9.45
N PHE A 219 -10.20 9.97 -8.27
CA PHE A 219 -11.63 10.12 -8.02
C PHE A 219 -11.94 11.55 -7.55
N VAL A 220 -12.47 12.36 -8.46
CA VAL A 220 -12.87 13.76 -8.20
C VAL A 220 -14.16 13.77 -7.38
N ARG A 221 -14.15 14.51 -6.27
CA ARG A 221 -15.27 14.63 -5.32
C ARG A 221 -16.30 15.64 -5.79
#